data_AF-A0A6A7LII8-F1
#
_entry.id   AF-A0A6A7LII8-F1
#
_cell.length_a   1.000
_cell.length_b   1.000
_cell.length_c   1.000
_cell.angle_alpha   90.00
_cell.angle_beta   90.00
_cell.angle_gamma   90.00
#
_symmetry.space_group_name_H-M   'P 1'
#
loop_
_entity.id
_entity.type
_entity.pdbx_description
1 polymer ?
#
loop_
_entity_poly.entity_id
_entity_poly.type
_entity_poly.pdbx_seq_one_letter_code
_entity_poly.pdbx_strand_id
1 'polypeptide(L)'
;MIDFHRLAIPIIVILIVGGTIGFFLAYGFYPEKHVNVKVDEKCYEFLDNALTKYNRLQAERELLVLKLQTNVIISFDAIVPVVFSGTREEIDNLISDYNIKITTSQRLGADNNHIDKYIVKTIYSL
;
A
#
# COMPACT_ATOMS: atom_id res chain seq x y z
N MET A 1 -50.15 20.14 -25.80
CA MET A 1 -49.46 19.05 -25.10
C MET A 1 -47.98 19.34 -25.18
N ILE A 2 -47.35 19.72 -24.06
CA ILE A 2 -45.91 20.03 -24.04
C ILE A 2 -45.17 18.73 -24.26
N ASP A 3 -44.32 18.69 -25.28
CA ASP A 3 -43.50 17.52 -25.58
C ASP A 3 -42.43 17.38 -24.49
N PHE A 4 -42.67 16.46 -23.56
CA PHE A 4 -41.77 16.19 -22.44
C PHE A 4 -40.34 15.85 -22.89
N HIS A 5 -40.16 15.28 -24.09
CA HIS A 5 -38.82 14.94 -24.60
C HIS A 5 -38.00 16.20 -24.92
N ARG A 6 -38.67 17.24 -25.44
CA ARG A 6 -38.03 18.52 -25.78
C ARG A 6 -37.53 19.28 -24.56
N LEU A 7 -38.08 18.98 -23.37
CA LEU A 7 -37.72 19.63 -22.11
C LEU A 7 -36.82 18.75 -21.22
N ALA A 8 -37.02 17.43 -21.21
CA ALA A 8 -36.26 16.50 -20.39
C ALA A 8 -34.81 16.34 -20.87
N ILE A 9 -34.58 16.26 -22.19
CA ILE A 9 -33.24 16.08 -22.77
C ILE A 9 -32.25 17.18 -22.35
N PRO A 10 -32.56 18.49 -22.49
CA PRO A 10 -31.62 19.53 -22.06
C PRO A 10 -31.38 19.53 -20.54
N ILE A 11 -32.39 19.18 -19.74
CA ILE A 11 -32.23 19.08 -18.28
C ILE A 11 -31.26 17.97 -17.90
N ILE A 12 -31.36 16.80 -18.53
CA ILE A 12 -30.44 15.68 -18.29
C ILE A 12 -29.00 16.07 -18.65
N VAL A 13 -28.81 16.76 -19.77
CA VAL A 13 -27.48 17.24 -20.19
C VAL A 13 -26.90 18.21 -19.16
N ILE A 14 -27.68 19.16 -18.67
CA ILE A 14 -27.24 20.13 -17.64
C ILE A 14 -26.87 19.41 -16.34
N LEU A 15 -27.65 18.39 -15.93
CA LEU A 15 -27.36 17.61 -14.73
C LEU A 15 -26.08 16.78 -14.86
N ILE A 16 -25.81 16.20 -16.03
CA ILE A 16 -24.57 15.44 -16.27
C ILE A 16 -23.36 16.38 -16.25
N VAL A 17 -23.42 17.51 -16.96
CA VAL A 17 -22.31 18.46 -17.02
C VAL A 17 -22.07 19.12 -15.67
N GLY A 18 -23.13 19.59 -15.01
CA GLY A 18 -23.04 20.18 -13.67
C GLY A 18 -22.60 19.17 -12.62
N GLY A 19 -23.09 17.93 -12.69
CA GLY A 19 -22.74 16.84 -11.78
C GLY A 19 -21.28 16.41 -11.94
N THR A 20 -20.77 16.30 -13.16
CA THR A 20 -19.36 15.97 -13.42
C THR A 20 -18.42 17.07 -12.94
N ILE A 21 -18.71 18.34 -13.25
CA ILE A 21 -17.91 19.47 -12.75
C ILE A 21 -17.95 19.52 -11.22
N GLY A 22 -19.13 19.37 -10.61
CA GLY A 22 -19.29 19.33 -9.16
C GLY A 22 -18.54 18.18 -8.51
N PHE A 23 -18.53 17.00 -9.14
CA PHE A 23 -17.77 15.84 -8.69
C PHE A 23 -16.26 16.09 -8.75
N PHE A 24 -15.74 16.65 -9.86
CA PHE A 24 -14.33 16.98 -9.98
C PHE A 24 -13.90 18.07 -9.01
N LEU A 25 -14.75 19.08 -8.77
CA LEU A 25 -14.50 20.09 -7.75
C LEU A 25 -14.50 19.46 -6.35
N ALA A 26 -15.49 18.65 -6.00
CA ALA A 26 -15.54 17.99 -4.70
C ALA A 26 -14.37 17.01 -4.48
N TYR A 27 -13.93 16.33 -5.54
CA TYR A 27 -12.78 15.41 -5.50
C TYR A 27 -11.45 16.16 -5.45
N GLY A 28 -11.29 17.24 -6.22
CA GLY A 28 -10.09 18.09 -6.21
C GLY A 28 -9.97 18.98 -4.98
N PHE A 29 -11.09 19.37 -4.37
CA PHE A 29 -11.15 20.04 -3.06
C PHE A 29 -11.18 19.06 -1.89
N TYR A 30 -11.28 17.75 -2.13
CA TYR A 30 -10.99 16.78 -1.07
C TYR A 30 -9.50 16.92 -0.82
N PRO A 31 -9.09 17.59 0.28
CA PRO A 31 -7.68 17.83 0.50
C PRO A 31 -7.01 16.47 0.52
N GLU A 32 -5.86 16.38 -0.17
CA GLU A 32 -4.93 15.27 0.04
C GLU A 32 -4.96 14.91 1.52
N LYS A 33 -5.19 13.64 1.82
CA LYS A 33 -5.48 13.21 3.19
C LYS A 33 -4.28 13.55 4.08
N HIS A 34 -4.29 14.75 4.69
CA HIS A 34 -3.21 15.26 5.50
C HIS A 34 -3.23 14.48 6.81
N VAL A 35 -2.36 13.48 6.89
CA VAL A 35 -2.25 12.66 8.08
C VAL A 35 -1.51 13.48 9.12
N ASN A 36 -2.22 13.90 10.17
CA ASN A 36 -1.58 14.51 11.33
C ASN A 36 -0.65 13.48 11.98
N VAL A 37 0.64 13.78 12.00
CA VAL A 37 1.64 12.90 12.59
C VAL A 37 2.10 13.53 13.90
N LYS A 38 2.08 12.76 14.98
CA LYS A 38 2.57 13.18 16.29
C LYS A 38 4.06 12.84 16.41
N VAL A 39 4.89 13.87 16.54
CA VAL A 39 6.35 13.74 16.77
C VAL A 39 6.68 14.56 18.02
N ASP A 40 7.32 13.95 19.02
CA ASP A 40 7.72 14.59 20.28
C ASP A 40 6.61 15.44 20.92
N GLU A 41 5.46 14.81 21.12
CA GLU A 41 4.26 15.41 21.74
C GLU A 41 3.60 16.56 20.97
N LYS A 42 4.17 16.96 19.83
CA LYS A 42 3.63 17.99 18.94
C LYS A 42 3.02 17.34 17.70
N CYS A 43 1.88 17.87 17.28
CA CYS A 43 1.22 17.43 16.06
C CYS A 43 1.75 18.27 14.89
N TYR A 44 2.27 17.60 13.88
CA TYR A 44 2.70 18.22 12.63
C TYR A 44 1.85 17.72 11.49
N GLU A 45 1.48 18.65 10.61
CA GLU A 45 0.84 18.35 9.34
C GLU A 45 1.93 18.26 8.27
N PHE A 46 2.18 17.05 7.77
CA PHE A 46 3.14 16.86 6.69
C PHE A 46 2.41 16.94 5.35
N LEU A 47 2.86 17.85 4.50
CA LEU A 47 2.35 18.02 3.14
C LEU A 47 3.14 17.14 2.17
N ASP A 48 2.42 16.39 1.33
CA ASP A 48 2.90 15.72 0.12
C ASP A 48 4.28 15.02 0.26
N ASN A 49 5.35 15.60 -0.30
CA ASN A 49 6.71 15.05 -0.27
C ASN A 49 7.25 14.87 1.16
N ALA A 50 6.89 15.74 2.09
CA ALA A 50 7.32 15.63 3.49
C ALA A 50 6.68 14.41 4.18
N LEU A 51 5.41 14.10 3.86
CA LEU A 51 4.71 12.93 4.37
C LEU A 51 5.32 11.64 3.80
N THR A 52 5.63 11.63 2.51
CA THR A 52 6.27 10.48 1.85
C THR A 52 7.64 10.18 2.45
N LYS A 53 8.46 11.22 2.68
CA LYS A 53 9.76 11.07 3.36
C LYS A 53 9.61 10.62 4.81
N TYR A 54 8.64 11.17 5.55
CA TYR A 54 8.36 10.76 6.92
C TYR A 54 7.98 9.28 6.99
N ASN A 55 7.08 8.81 6.13
CA ASN A 55 6.67 7.40 6.08
C ASN A 55 7.85 6.48 5.75
N ARG A 56 8.73 6.89 4.83
CA ARG A 56 9.95 6.13 4.50
C ARG A 56 10.90 6.04 5.71
N LEU A 57 11.16 7.17 6.36
CA LEU A 57 12.00 7.23 7.57
C LEU A 57 11.42 6.40 8.72
N GLN A 58 10.10 6.40 8.87
CA GLN A 58 9.43 5.61 9.90
C GLN A 58 9.54 4.10 9.61
N ALA A 59 9.39 3.68 8.36
CA ALA A 59 9.63 2.29 7.96
C ALA A 59 11.10 1.87 8.13
N GLU A 60 12.06 2.72 7.74
CA GLU A 60 13.50 2.49 7.96
C GLU A 60 13.82 2.33 9.45
N ARG A 61 13.22 3.18 10.31
CA ARG A 61 13.38 3.10 11.77
C ARG A 61 12.87 1.78 12.32
N GLU A 62 11.67 1.35 11.93
CA GLU A 62 11.08 0.08 12.39
C GLU A 62 11.93 -1.12 11.96
N LEU A 63 12.44 -1.11 10.73
CA LEU A 63 13.33 -2.15 10.22
C LEU A 63 14.65 -2.17 10.98
N LEU A 64 15.21 -1.01 11.31
CA LEU A 64 16.46 -0.90 12.08
C LEU A 64 16.26 -1.38 13.52
N VAL A 65 15.13 -1.07 14.16
CA VAL A 65 14.78 -1.58 15.48
C VAL A 65 14.67 -3.11 15.46
N LEU A 66 13.98 -3.66 14.46
CA LEU A 66 13.87 -5.11 14.28
C LEU A 66 15.25 -5.75 14.09
N LYS A 67 16.11 -5.15 13.25
CA LYS A 67 17.49 -5.61 13.03
C LYS A 67 18.31 -5.60 14.31
N LEU A 68 18.22 -4.54 15.12
CA LEU A 68 18.90 -4.46 16.41
C LEU A 68 18.40 -5.54 17.39
N GLN A 69 17.10 -5.76 17.48
CA GLN A 69 16.52 -6.83 18.31
C GLN A 69 16.99 -8.21 17.85
N THR A 70 17.04 -8.42 16.54
CA THR A 70 17.54 -9.65 15.92
C THR A 70 19.01 -9.85 16.28
N ASN A 71 19.86 -8.86 16.06
CA ASN A 71 21.30 -8.93 16.39
C ASN A 71 21.59 -9.19 17.89
N VAL A 72 20.73 -8.74 18.80
CA VAL A 72 20.91 -8.97 20.25
C VAL A 72 20.51 -10.39 20.65
N ILE A 73 19.57 -11.01 19.93
CA ILE A 73 19.04 -12.34 20.25
C ILE A 73 19.83 -13.45 19.54
N ILE A 74 20.59 -13.11 18.50
CA ILE A 74 20.99 -14.05 17.48
C ILE A 74 22.52 -14.09 17.27
N SER A 75 23.11 -15.28 17.51
CA SER A 75 24.50 -15.64 17.12
C SER A 75 24.68 -15.50 15.60
N PHE A 76 25.88 -15.11 15.14
CA PHE A 76 26.22 -14.89 13.72
C PHE A 76 25.83 -16.04 12.75
N ASP A 77 25.55 -17.24 13.26
CA ASP A 77 25.16 -18.45 12.50
C ASP A 77 23.65 -18.74 12.44
N ALA A 78 22.80 -17.78 12.77
CA ALA A 78 21.41 -18.12 12.96
C ALA A 78 20.51 -17.97 11.75
N ILE A 79 19.57 -18.89 11.73
CA ILE A 79 18.47 -19.00 10.80
C ILE A 79 17.37 -18.01 11.20
N VAL A 80 17.19 -16.96 10.39
CA VAL A 80 16.08 -16.00 10.55
C VAL A 80 14.90 -16.46 9.69
N PRO A 81 13.74 -16.80 10.29
CA PRO A 81 12.54 -17.10 9.54
C PRO A 81 11.91 -15.80 9.03
N VAL A 82 11.89 -15.61 7.72
CA VAL A 82 11.26 -14.46 7.06
C VAL A 82 9.95 -14.91 6.42
N VAL A 83 8.89 -14.14 6.64
CA VAL A 83 7.60 -14.34 5.97
C VAL A 83 7.38 -13.17 5.01
N PHE A 84 7.37 -13.47 3.72
CA PHE A 84 7.12 -12.49 2.67
C PHE A 84 5.77 -12.76 2.01
N SER A 85 5.07 -11.70 1.58
CA SER A 85 3.87 -11.85 0.78
C SER A 85 3.92 -10.90 -0.42
N GLY A 86 3.74 -11.45 -1.61
CA GLY A 86 3.82 -10.72 -2.86
C GLY A 86 3.25 -11.51 -4.03
N THR A 87 3.36 -10.95 -5.22
CA THR A 87 3.08 -11.65 -6.48
C THR A 87 4.14 -12.71 -6.74
N ARG A 88 3.89 -13.62 -7.70
CA ARG A 88 4.87 -14.65 -8.03
C ARG A 88 6.19 -14.04 -8.54
N GLU A 89 6.10 -13.00 -9.36
CA GLU A 89 7.26 -12.27 -9.89
C GLU A 89 8.07 -11.60 -8.77
N GLU A 90 7.41 -10.96 -7.81
CA GLU A 90 8.08 -10.34 -6.66
C GLU A 90 8.82 -11.36 -5.79
N ILE A 91 8.26 -12.57 -5.65
CA ILE A 91 8.88 -13.66 -4.91
C ILE A 91 10.09 -14.20 -5.66
N ASP A 92 9.97 -14.45 -6.95
CA ASP A 92 11.06 -14.97 -7.78
C ASP A 92 12.25 -13.98 -7.79
N ASN A 93 11.97 -12.68 -7.84
CA ASN A 93 12.99 -11.63 -7.70
C ASN A 93 13.64 -11.65 -6.30
N LEU A 94 12.85 -11.80 -5.23
CA LEU A 94 13.39 -11.88 -3.86
C LEU A 94 14.31 -13.10 -3.66
N ILE A 95 13.95 -14.25 -4.23
CA ILE A 95 14.79 -15.46 -4.19
C ILE A 95 16.11 -15.20 -4.93
N SER A 96 16.04 -14.59 -6.11
CA SER A 96 17.21 -14.33 -6.95
C SER A 96 18.17 -13.33 -6.31
N ASP A 97 17.65 -12.23 -5.77
CA ASP A 97 18.46 -11.13 -5.24
C ASP A 97 19.22 -11.49 -3.96
N TYR A 98 18.62 -12.35 -3.13
CA TYR A 98 19.13 -12.68 -1.80
C TYR A 98 19.50 -14.16 -1.61
N ASN A 99 19.42 -14.97 -2.67
CA ASN A 99 19.70 -16.41 -2.67
C ASN A 99 19.00 -17.17 -1.52
N ILE A 100 17.72 -16.85 -1.27
CA ILE A 100 16.99 -17.36 -0.10
C ILE A 100 16.29 -18.69 -0.43
N LYS A 101 16.34 -19.66 0.49
CA LYS A 101 15.67 -20.95 0.32
C LYS A 101 14.24 -20.91 0.84
N ILE A 102 13.26 -21.12 -0.04
CA ILE A 102 11.84 -21.24 0.35
C ILE A 102 11.64 -22.54 1.12
N THR A 103 11.03 -22.45 2.31
CA THR A 103 10.60 -23.62 3.10
C THR A 103 9.13 -23.93 2.87
N THR A 104 8.28 -22.93 2.70
CA THR A 104 6.84 -23.14 2.45
C THR A 104 6.28 -22.00 1.61
N SER A 105 5.50 -22.32 0.59
CA SER A 105 4.74 -21.35 -0.21
C SER A 105 3.26 -21.67 -0.12
N GLN A 106 2.43 -20.69 0.21
CA GLN A 106 0.98 -20.80 0.21
C GLN A 106 0.41 -19.74 -0.73
N ARG A 107 -0.39 -20.17 -1.72
CA ARG A 107 -1.14 -19.23 -2.55
C ARG A 107 -2.36 -18.73 -1.79
N LEU A 108 -2.60 -17.43 -1.82
CA LEU A 108 -3.81 -16.81 -1.26
C LEU A 108 -4.88 -16.74 -2.35
N GLY A 109 -5.83 -17.67 -2.30
CA GLY A 109 -7.00 -17.70 -3.20
C GLY A 109 -7.75 -19.03 -3.07
N ALA A 110 -9.08 -18.98 -3.08
CA ALA A 110 -9.92 -20.15 -3.33
C ALA A 110 -9.91 -20.46 -4.83
N ASP A 111 -10.09 -21.72 -5.22
CA ASP A 111 -9.93 -22.34 -6.56
C ASP A 111 -10.57 -21.59 -7.77
N ASN A 112 -11.32 -20.53 -7.51
CA ASN A 112 -12.19 -19.83 -8.44
C ASN A 112 -11.78 -18.37 -8.67
N ASN A 113 -10.89 -17.80 -7.83
CA ASN A 113 -10.45 -16.41 -7.95
C ASN A 113 -8.93 -16.36 -8.21
N HIS A 114 -8.56 -15.82 -9.37
CA HIS A 114 -7.18 -15.64 -9.80
C HIS A 114 -6.55 -14.46 -9.05
N ILE A 115 -6.27 -14.63 -7.76
CA ILE A 115 -5.43 -13.69 -7.01
C ILE A 115 -4.00 -14.22 -7.11
N ASP A 116 -3.15 -13.45 -7.80
CA ASP A 116 -1.71 -13.73 -7.90
C ASP A 116 -1.00 -13.20 -6.66
N LYS A 117 -1.31 -13.79 -5.50
CA LYS A 117 -0.68 -13.44 -4.23
C LYS A 117 -0.27 -14.70 -3.49
N TYR A 118 0.95 -14.71 -3.02
CA TYR A 118 1.54 -15.82 -2.29
C TYR A 118 2.06 -15.33 -0.95
N ILE A 119 2.06 -16.23 0.04
CA ILE A 119 2.79 -16.08 1.30
C ILE A 119 3.90 -17.11 1.27
N VAL A 120 5.13 -16.66 1.47
CA VAL A 120 6.32 -17.49 1.42
C VAL A 120 7.03 -17.40 2.74
N LYS A 121 7.31 -18.56 3.34
CA LYS A 121 8.17 -18.70 4.51
C LYS A 121 9.53 -19.14 4.02
N THR A 122 10.54 -18.37 4.39
CA THR A 122 11.91 -18.59 3.94
C THR A 122 12.87 -18.49 5.12
N ILE A 123 13.99 -19.21 5.00
CA ILE A 123 15.06 -19.23 5.98
C ILE A 123 16.23 -18.47 5.37
N TYR A 124 16.62 -17.37 6.01
CA TYR A 124 17.81 -16.61 5.66
C TYR A 124 18.90 -16.90 6.70
N SER A 125 20.11 -17.23 6.22
CA SER A 125 21.33 -17.29 7.04
C SER A 125 22.10 -16.01 6.78
N LEU A 126 22.46 -15.30 7.85
CA LEU A 126 23.27 -14.08 7.77
C LEU A 126 24.72 -14.38 7.35
#